data_AF-A0A521PU08-F1
#
_entry.id   AF-A0A521PU08-F1
#
_cell.length_a   1.000
_cell.length_b   1.000
_cell.length_c   1.000
_cell.angle_alpha   90.00
_cell.angle_beta   90.00
_cell.angle_gamma   90.00
#
_symmetry.space_group_name_H-M   'P 1'
#
loop_
_entity.id
_entity.type
_entity.pdbx_description
1 polymer ?
#
loop_
_entity_poly.entity_id
_entity_poly.type
_entity_poly.pdbx_seq_one_letter_code
_entity_poly.pdbx_strand_id
1 'polypeptide(L)'
;MTDHSRSAHLALLARARTALATHTKASGDIADVVAELDAAIAWIGGAPVPWSVPVHLAVIGHGDGTSVVAAVSRKGLLDQVAVFCRSRWGEINDSRDPGAMEVRTMVRDYFNLHPEDQLVSRLEWIDPDLGYDPERLEIGNYLTLSSGHVSWQTTLEIDEWMTLDPSERPVTIADTHYGWLVSTLPPTADEQSKIPADLAAALTFARDKGCNYLILDRDAGATDHLPCFEW
;
A
#
# COMPACT_ATOMS: atom_id res chain seq x y z
N MET A 1 -15.28 -10.22 10.62
CA MET A 1 -14.49 -9.98 9.39
C MET A 1 -14.34 -11.31 8.67
N THR A 2 -14.94 -11.45 7.49
CA THR A 2 -14.75 -12.62 6.63
C THR A 2 -13.29 -12.67 6.19
N ASP A 3 -12.63 -13.80 6.45
CA ASP A 3 -11.24 -14.03 6.08
C ASP A 3 -11.18 -14.25 4.56
N HIS A 4 -10.81 -13.21 3.81
CA HIS A 4 -10.70 -13.29 2.35
C HIS A 4 -9.26 -13.67 1.99
N SER A 5 -9.06 -14.93 1.60
CA SER A 5 -7.77 -15.37 1.06
C SER A 5 -7.37 -14.54 -0.17
N ARG A 6 -6.06 -14.44 -0.46
CA ARG A 6 -5.53 -13.80 -1.68
C ARG A 6 -6.30 -14.24 -2.93
N SER A 7 -6.57 -15.54 -3.04
CA SER A 7 -7.35 -16.13 -4.14
C SER A 7 -8.81 -15.65 -4.15
N ALA A 8 -9.45 -15.49 -2.99
CA ALA A 8 -10.81 -14.96 -2.90
C ALA A 8 -10.88 -13.48 -3.25
N HIS A 9 -9.86 -12.69 -2.89
CA HIS A 9 -9.75 -11.28 -3.24
C HIS A 9 -9.49 -11.09 -4.73
N LEU A 10 -8.54 -11.83 -5.31
CA LEU A 10 -8.31 -11.86 -6.76
C LEU A 10 -9.56 -12.30 -7.53
N ALA A 11 -10.28 -13.31 -7.04
CA ALA A 11 -11.54 -13.75 -7.65
C ALA A 11 -12.64 -12.69 -7.56
N LEU A 12 -12.67 -11.89 -6.48
CA LEU A 12 -13.60 -10.77 -6.35
C LEU A 12 -13.29 -9.66 -7.35
N LEU A 13 -12.02 -9.24 -7.44
CA LEU A 13 -11.57 -8.24 -8.41
C LEU A 13 -11.81 -8.70 -9.85
N ALA A 14 -11.51 -9.95 -10.18
CA ALA A 14 -11.77 -10.52 -11.50
C ALA A 14 -13.27 -10.52 -11.87
N ARG A 15 -14.16 -10.79 -10.92
CA ARG A 15 -15.61 -10.68 -11.13
C ARG A 15 -16.05 -9.24 -11.34
N ALA A 16 -15.55 -8.30 -10.55
CA ALA A 16 -15.84 -6.88 -10.71
C ALA A 16 -15.38 -6.37 -12.08
N ARG A 17 -14.14 -6.69 -12.47
CA ARG A 17 -13.57 -6.40 -13.78
C ARG A 17 -14.40 -6.97 -14.92
N THR A 18 -14.84 -8.23 -14.81
CA THR A 18 -15.72 -8.86 -15.82
C THR A 18 -17.07 -8.17 -15.95
N ALA A 19 -17.68 -7.77 -14.83
CA ALA A 19 -18.96 -7.06 -14.83
C ALA A 19 -18.86 -5.65 -15.43
N LEU A 20 -17.73 -4.97 -15.27
CA LEU A 20 -17.50 -3.64 -15.83
C LEU A 20 -17.07 -3.69 -17.30
N ALA A 21 -16.37 -4.75 -17.72
CA ALA A 21 -15.89 -4.94 -19.09
C ALA A 21 -17.00 -4.84 -20.15
N THR A 22 -18.24 -5.25 -19.82
CA THR A 22 -19.40 -5.18 -20.74
C THR A 22 -19.83 -3.77 -21.08
N HIS A 23 -19.40 -2.76 -20.30
CA HIS A 23 -19.80 -1.36 -20.45
C HIS A 23 -18.69 -0.45 -20.99
N THR A 24 -17.49 -1.00 -21.25
CA THR A 24 -16.30 -0.26 -21.71
C THR A 24 -16.47 0.46 -23.05
N LYS A 25 -17.33 -0.05 -23.95
CA LYS A 25 -17.63 0.64 -25.21
C LYS A 25 -18.54 1.86 -25.05
N ALA A 26 -19.21 2.00 -23.90
CA ALA A 26 -20.16 3.06 -23.64
C ALA A 26 -19.56 4.23 -22.85
N SER A 27 -18.39 4.05 -22.23
CA SER A 27 -17.72 5.06 -21.41
C SER A 27 -16.22 4.78 -21.33
N GLY A 28 -15.40 5.80 -21.61
CA GLY A 28 -13.94 5.77 -21.47
C GLY A 28 -13.53 5.53 -20.01
N ASP A 29 -14.18 6.21 -19.06
CA ASP A 29 -13.94 6.05 -17.62
C ASP A 29 -14.10 4.58 -17.16
N ILE A 30 -15.06 3.85 -17.73
CA ILE A 30 -15.24 2.41 -17.43
C ILE A 30 -14.10 1.58 -18.02
N ALA A 31 -13.56 1.96 -19.18
CA ALA A 31 -12.41 1.31 -19.78
C ALA A 31 -11.14 1.51 -18.93
N ASP A 32 -10.95 2.71 -18.38
CA ASP A 32 -9.83 3.03 -17.50
C ASP A 32 -9.91 2.27 -16.18
N VAL A 33 -11.09 2.23 -15.55
CA VAL A 33 -11.31 1.42 -14.33
C VAL A 33 -11.07 -0.08 -14.59
N VAL A 34 -11.42 -0.59 -15.77
CA VAL A 34 -11.13 -1.98 -16.15
C VAL A 34 -9.62 -2.20 -16.31
N ALA A 35 -8.89 -1.26 -16.89
CA ALA A 35 -7.43 -1.32 -17.02
C ALA A 35 -6.73 -1.26 -15.65
N GLU A 36 -7.19 -0.40 -14.75
CA GLU A 36 -6.71 -0.32 -13.36
C GLU A 36 -6.96 -1.62 -12.59
N LEU A 37 -8.14 -2.22 -12.74
CA LEU A 37 -8.44 -3.53 -12.15
C LEU A 37 -7.55 -4.63 -12.71
N ASP A 38 -7.25 -4.63 -14.01
CA ASP A 38 -6.32 -5.58 -14.62
C ASP A 38 -4.89 -5.41 -14.08
N ALA A 39 -4.41 -4.17 -13.93
CA ALA A 39 -3.12 -3.87 -13.32
C ALA A 39 -3.05 -4.32 -11.85
N ALA A 40 -4.11 -4.05 -11.06
CA ALA A 40 -4.19 -4.46 -9.67
C ALA A 40 -4.22 -6.00 -9.52
N ILE A 41 -4.97 -6.70 -10.38
CA ILE A 41 -5.00 -8.18 -10.41
C ILE A 41 -3.62 -8.75 -10.74
N ALA A 42 -2.95 -8.21 -11.75
CA ALA A 42 -1.60 -8.65 -12.15
C ALA A 42 -0.57 -8.41 -11.04
N TRP A 43 -0.63 -7.25 -10.39
CA TRP A 43 0.30 -6.87 -9.33
C TRP A 43 0.08 -7.69 -8.04
N ILE A 44 -1.16 -7.81 -7.58
CA ILE A 44 -1.52 -8.68 -6.43
C ILE A 44 -1.22 -10.15 -6.74
N GLY A 45 -1.26 -10.56 -8.00
CA GLY A 45 -0.89 -11.90 -8.47
C GLY A 45 0.61 -12.16 -8.55
N GLY A 46 1.41 -11.12 -8.79
CA GLY A 46 2.85 -11.22 -9.05
C GLY A 46 3.78 -10.90 -7.87
N ALA A 47 3.38 -10.04 -6.94
CA ALA A 47 4.24 -9.56 -5.85
C ALA A 47 4.01 -10.28 -4.51
N PRO A 48 5.05 -10.49 -3.68
CA PRO A 48 4.86 -10.68 -2.25
C PRO A 48 4.19 -9.43 -1.67
N VAL A 49 3.27 -9.62 -0.73
CA VAL A 49 2.39 -8.59 -0.19
C VAL A 49 3.18 -7.30 0.12
N PRO A 50 2.84 -6.14 -0.47
CA PRO A 50 3.66 -4.91 -0.46
C PRO A 50 3.60 -4.14 0.88
N TRP A 51 2.90 -4.69 1.88
CA TRP A 51 2.68 -4.07 3.17
C TRP A 51 3.00 -5.09 4.26
N SER A 52 3.44 -4.60 5.41
CA SER A 52 3.74 -5.43 6.57
C SER A 52 2.50 -6.23 6.99
N VAL A 53 2.67 -7.53 7.20
CA VAL A 53 1.57 -8.42 7.62
C VAL A 53 1.75 -8.81 9.08
N PRO A 54 0.72 -8.65 9.93
CA PRO A 54 0.78 -9.14 11.30
C PRO A 54 0.68 -10.67 11.31
N VAL A 55 1.64 -11.32 11.93
CA VAL A 55 1.66 -12.77 12.14
C VAL A 55 1.73 -13.07 13.64
N HIS A 56 0.70 -13.75 14.12
CA HIS A 56 0.68 -14.33 15.45
C HIS A 56 1.46 -15.64 15.43
N LEU A 57 2.50 -15.73 16.24
CA LEU A 57 3.38 -16.88 16.37
C LEU A 57 3.21 -17.49 17.75
N ALA A 58 3.25 -18.82 17.85
CA ALA A 58 3.45 -19.51 19.11
C ALA A 58 4.51 -20.60 18.98
N VAL A 59 5.27 -20.72 20.05
CA VAL A 59 6.27 -21.76 20.26
C VAL A 59 5.76 -22.64 21.38
N ILE A 60 5.69 -23.94 21.11
CA ILE A 60 5.28 -24.97 22.06
C ILE A 60 6.52 -25.83 22.34
N GLY A 61 7.11 -25.69 23.51
CA GLY A 61 8.12 -26.62 24.01
C GLY A 61 7.44 -27.84 24.60
N HIS A 62 7.90 -29.04 24.24
CA HIS A 62 7.37 -30.31 24.75
C HIS A 62 8.47 -31.38 24.78
N GLY A 63 8.19 -32.55 25.36
CA GLY A 63 9.20 -33.61 25.56
C GLY A 63 9.94 -34.07 24.30
N ASP A 64 9.29 -34.02 23.13
CA ASP A 64 9.86 -34.40 21.84
C ASP A 64 10.56 -33.25 21.09
N GLY A 65 10.61 -32.04 21.66
CA GLY A 65 11.28 -30.88 21.07
C GLY A 65 10.41 -29.62 21.06
N THR A 66 10.38 -28.93 19.92
CA THR A 66 9.72 -27.63 19.79
C THR A 66 8.83 -27.60 18.56
N SER A 67 7.56 -27.28 18.75
CA SER A 67 6.60 -27.03 17.68
C SER A 67 6.39 -25.53 17.50
N VAL A 68 6.44 -25.05 16.27
CA VAL A 68 6.17 -23.65 15.92
C VAL A 68 4.90 -23.58 15.10
N VAL A 69 3.97 -22.74 15.52
CA VAL A 69 2.72 -22.47 14.80
C VAL A 69 2.57 -20.99 14.53
N ALA A 70 1.98 -20.65 13.39
CA ALA A 70 1.81 -19.28 12.93
C ALA A 70 0.42 -19.09 12.33
N ALA A 71 -0.15 -17.90 12.50
CA ALA A 71 -1.40 -17.51 11.86
C ALA A 71 -1.50 -15.99 11.70
N VAL A 72 -2.26 -15.54 10.72
CA VAL A 72 -2.54 -14.10 10.49
C VAL A 72 -3.59 -13.51 11.44
N SER A 73 -4.12 -14.32 12.36
CA SER A 73 -5.06 -13.86 13.39
C SER A 73 -4.86 -14.61 14.70
N ARG A 74 -5.19 -13.95 15.82
CA ARG A 74 -5.15 -14.56 17.16
C ARG A 74 -6.04 -15.81 17.25
N LYS A 75 -7.22 -15.79 16.61
CA LYS A 75 -8.13 -16.93 16.57
C LYS A 75 -7.48 -18.09 15.81
N GLY A 76 -6.93 -17.83 14.62
CA GLY A 76 -6.23 -18.84 13.84
C GLY A 76 -5.06 -19.45 14.61
N LEU A 77 -4.28 -18.64 15.33
CA LEU A 77 -3.19 -19.14 16.16
C LEU A 77 -3.70 -20.08 17.24
N LEU A 78 -4.76 -19.69 17.94
CA LEU A 78 -5.37 -20.51 18.98
C LEU A 78 -5.93 -21.83 18.42
N ASP A 79 -6.55 -21.80 17.24
CA ASP A 79 -7.06 -22.99 16.55
C ASP A 79 -5.91 -23.95 16.17
N GLN A 80 -4.73 -23.43 15.77
CA GLN A 80 -3.53 -24.25 15.51
C GLN A 80 -2.93 -24.85 16.78
N VAL A 81 -2.79 -24.06 17.86
CA VAL A 81 -2.36 -24.56 19.17
C VAL A 81 -3.32 -25.65 19.67
N ALA A 82 -4.62 -25.50 19.39
CA ALA A 82 -5.60 -26.50 19.78
C ALA A 82 -5.45 -27.83 19.04
N VAL A 83 -4.96 -27.84 17.80
CA VAL A 83 -4.63 -29.09 17.10
C VAL A 83 -3.54 -29.86 17.86
N PHE A 84 -2.51 -29.16 18.35
CA PHE A 84 -1.48 -29.75 19.20
C PHE A 84 -2.06 -30.31 20.50
N CYS A 85 -2.83 -29.52 21.25
CA CYS A 85 -3.42 -29.99 22.51
C CYS A 85 -4.34 -31.21 22.32
N ARG A 86 -5.09 -31.28 21.21
CA ARG A 86 -5.98 -32.43 20.92
C ARG A 86 -5.20 -33.71 20.64
N SER A 87 -4.08 -33.62 19.91
CA SER A 87 -3.29 -34.82 19.60
C SER A 87 -2.60 -35.41 20.83
N ARG A 88 -2.37 -34.59 21.86
CA ARG A 88 -1.71 -34.95 23.12
C ARG A 88 -2.65 -35.04 24.32
N TRP A 89 -3.97 -34.86 24.13
CA TRP A 89 -4.94 -34.78 25.23
C TRP A 89 -4.94 -36.02 26.15
N GLY A 90 -4.62 -37.19 25.61
CA GLY A 90 -4.49 -38.42 26.41
C GLY A 90 -3.41 -38.35 27.48
N GLU A 91 -2.40 -37.50 27.33
CA GLU A 91 -1.24 -37.40 28.24
C GLU A 91 -1.62 -36.76 29.59
N ILE A 92 -2.66 -35.92 29.62
CA ILE A 92 -3.16 -35.29 30.86
C ILE A 92 -4.20 -36.13 31.62
N ASN A 93 -4.56 -37.30 31.11
CA ASN A 93 -5.56 -38.21 31.70
C ASN A 93 -6.93 -37.55 31.99
N ASP A 94 -7.33 -36.55 31.20
CA ASP A 94 -8.64 -35.90 31.33
C ASP A 94 -9.70 -36.64 30.50
N SER A 95 -10.79 -37.06 31.16
CA SER A 95 -11.88 -37.83 30.55
C SER A 95 -12.80 -37.05 29.60
N ARG A 96 -12.71 -35.71 29.57
CA ARG A 96 -13.54 -34.87 28.70
C ARG A 96 -13.11 -35.02 27.23
N ASP A 97 -14.07 -34.98 26.31
CA ASP A 97 -13.79 -34.95 24.86
C ASP A 97 -13.29 -33.55 24.44
N PRO A 98 -12.02 -33.39 24.03
CA PRO A 98 -11.47 -32.10 23.62
C PRO A 98 -12.06 -31.57 22.30
N GLY A 99 -12.74 -32.41 21.51
CA GLY A 99 -13.46 -32.00 20.31
C GLY A 99 -14.75 -31.23 20.60
N ALA A 100 -15.36 -31.47 21.76
CA ALA A 100 -16.59 -30.82 22.21
C ALA A 100 -16.35 -29.58 23.08
N MET A 101 -15.10 -29.31 23.47
CA MET A 101 -14.72 -28.19 24.34
C MET A 101 -14.55 -26.89 23.56
N GLU A 102 -14.82 -25.77 24.24
CA GLU A 102 -14.44 -24.44 23.73
C GLU A 102 -12.90 -24.37 23.64
N VAL A 103 -12.41 -23.87 22.51
CA VAL A 103 -10.99 -23.96 22.12
C VAL A 103 -10.06 -23.30 23.14
N ARG A 104 -10.38 -22.10 23.63
CA ARG A 104 -9.55 -21.41 24.63
C ARG A 104 -9.50 -22.19 25.94
N THR A 105 -10.63 -22.72 26.37
CA THR A 105 -10.76 -23.53 27.60
C THR A 105 -9.92 -24.80 27.51
N MET A 106 -10.02 -25.51 26.38
CA MET A 106 -9.23 -26.71 26.12
C MET A 106 -7.73 -26.42 26.14
N VAL A 107 -7.26 -25.40 25.41
CA VAL A 107 -5.83 -25.02 25.39
C VAL A 107 -5.34 -24.67 26.80
N ARG A 108 -6.11 -23.86 27.54
CA ARG A 108 -5.77 -23.50 28.92
C ARG A 108 -5.65 -24.74 29.82
N ASP A 109 -6.64 -25.62 29.77
CA ASP A 109 -6.70 -26.79 30.65
C ASP A 109 -5.55 -27.77 30.33
N TYR A 110 -5.18 -27.95 29.05
CA TYR A 110 -4.02 -28.73 28.66
C TYR A 110 -2.73 -28.25 29.33
N PHE A 111 -2.34 -26.99 29.11
CA PHE A 111 -1.08 -26.47 29.65
C PHE A 111 -1.08 -26.31 31.18
N ASN A 112 -2.25 -26.23 31.81
CA ASN A 112 -2.36 -26.25 33.28
C ASN A 112 -2.15 -27.65 33.87
N LEU A 113 -2.61 -28.70 33.17
CA LEU A 113 -2.51 -30.09 33.60
C LEU A 113 -1.24 -30.78 33.08
N HIS A 114 -0.51 -30.14 32.16
CA HIS A 114 0.75 -30.59 31.58
C HIS A 114 1.81 -29.46 31.63
N PRO A 115 2.27 -29.06 32.83
CA PRO A 115 3.19 -27.92 32.99
C PRO A 115 4.59 -28.14 32.39
N GLU A 116 4.96 -29.38 32.06
CA GLU A 116 6.16 -29.74 31.31
C GLU A 116 6.15 -29.18 29.88
N ASP A 117 4.96 -29.03 29.30
CA ASP A 117 4.78 -28.37 28.01
C ASP A 117 4.61 -26.87 28.22
N GLN A 118 5.32 -26.07 27.43
CA GLN A 118 5.32 -24.61 27.57
C GLN A 118 4.85 -23.92 26.29
N LEU A 119 3.85 -23.07 26.41
CA LEU A 119 3.32 -22.24 25.33
C LEU A 119 3.79 -20.79 25.51
N VAL A 120 4.50 -20.27 24.51
CA VAL A 120 4.84 -18.84 24.40
C VAL A 120 4.29 -18.30 23.09
N SER A 121 3.51 -17.21 23.14
CA SER A 121 2.95 -16.57 21.94
C SER A 121 3.36 -15.11 21.83
N ARG A 122 3.58 -14.65 20.59
CA ARG A 122 3.92 -13.26 20.26
C ARG A 122 3.25 -12.82 18.96
N LEU A 123 3.17 -11.51 18.76
CA LEU A 123 2.80 -10.89 17.49
C LEU A 123 4.06 -10.35 16.86
N GLU A 124 4.32 -10.70 15.61
CA GLU A 124 5.41 -10.16 14.81
C GLU A 124 4.84 -9.49 13.56
N TRP A 125 5.49 -8.43 13.09
CA TRP A 125 5.22 -7.86 11.79
C TRP A 125 6.24 -8.42 10.80
N ILE A 126 5.75 -9.00 9.71
CA ILE A 126 6.61 -9.44 8.61
C ILE A 126 6.54 -8.38 7.54
N ASP A 127 7.64 -7.67 7.36
CA ASP A 127 7.79 -6.68 6.30
C ASP A 127 7.99 -7.37 4.95
N PRO A 128 7.53 -6.76 3.84
CA PRO A 128 7.85 -7.22 2.51
C PRO A 128 9.37 -7.26 2.29
N ASP A 129 9.87 -8.35 1.72
CA ASP A 129 11.18 -8.33 1.09
C ASP A 129 11.08 -7.60 -0.25
N LEU A 130 11.50 -6.33 -0.25
CA LEU A 130 11.48 -5.47 -1.43
C LEU A 130 12.63 -5.78 -2.40
N GLY A 131 13.63 -6.58 -1.99
CA GLY A 131 14.82 -6.87 -2.81
C GLY A 131 15.80 -5.70 -2.97
N TYR A 132 15.58 -4.59 -2.27
CA TYR A 132 16.47 -3.43 -2.19
C TYR A 132 16.34 -2.76 -0.81
N ASP A 133 17.34 -1.95 -0.44
CA ASP A 133 17.34 -1.18 0.80
C ASP A 133 16.66 0.17 0.56
N PRO A 134 15.42 0.40 1.05
CA PRO A 134 14.70 1.64 0.81
C PRO A 134 15.34 2.84 1.52
N GLU A 135 16.15 2.63 2.57
CA GLU A 135 16.83 3.74 3.25
C GLU A 135 18.05 4.25 2.47
N ARG A 136 18.54 3.46 1.50
CA ARG A 136 19.69 3.82 0.65
C ARG A 136 19.30 4.40 -0.70
N LEU A 137 18.03 4.37 -1.05
CA LEU A 137 17.51 4.89 -2.31
C LEU A 137 16.60 6.08 -2.04
N GLU A 138 16.73 7.13 -2.84
CA GLU A 138 15.73 8.19 -2.87
C GLU A 138 14.59 7.75 -3.78
N ILE A 139 13.44 7.45 -3.17
CA ILE A 139 12.22 7.06 -3.87
C ILE A 139 11.21 8.18 -3.66
N GLY A 140 10.72 8.75 -4.76
CA GLY A 140 9.74 9.81 -4.76
C GLY A 140 8.48 9.46 -5.56
N ASN A 141 7.38 10.12 -5.23
CA ASN A 141 6.13 10.06 -5.98
C ASN A 141 5.98 11.30 -6.85
N TYR A 142 5.28 11.18 -7.98
CA TYR A 142 4.92 12.31 -8.83
C TYR A 142 3.41 12.37 -9.03
N LEU A 143 2.89 13.58 -9.22
CA LEU A 143 1.53 13.84 -9.68
C LEU A 143 1.59 14.40 -11.09
N THR A 144 0.81 13.86 -12.01
CA THR A 144 0.68 14.42 -13.36
C THR A 144 -0.65 15.15 -13.48
N LEU A 145 -0.62 16.40 -13.94
CA LEU A 145 -1.79 17.25 -14.14
C LEU A 145 -1.74 17.89 -15.51
N SER A 146 -2.92 18.20 -16.05
CA SER A 146 -3.03 19.02 -17.27
C SER A 146 -2.23 20.31 -17.13
N SER A 147 -1.46 20.67 -18.17
CA SER A 147 -0.81 21.99 -18.24
C SER A 147 -1.83 23.14 -18.20
N GLY A 148 -3.11 22.88 -18.47
CA GLY A 148 -4.19 23.86 -18.27
C GLY A 148 -4.33 24.37 -16.83
N HIS A 149 -3.71 23.72 -15.84
CA HIS A 149 -3.70 24.23 -14.45
C HIS A 149 -2.72 25.37 -14.19
N VAL A 150 -1.93 25.75 -15.18
CA VAL A 150 -1.13 26.98 -15.17
C VAL A 150 -1.56 27.86 -16.34
N SER A 151 -1.46 29.17 -16.17
CA SER A 151 -1.76 30.13 -17.23
C SER A 151 -0.68 30.15 -18.29
N TRP A 152 -1.02 30.59 -19.51
CA TRP A 152 -0.05 30.83 -20.59
C TRP A 152 1.09 31.77 -20.17
N GLN A 153 0.81 32.76 -19.31
CA GLN A 153 1.86 33.66 -18.82
C GLN A 153 2.88 32.89 -17.96
N THR A 154 2.40 32.01 -17.09
CA THR A 154 3.24 31.13 -16.27
C THR A 154 4.08 30.19 -17.12
N THR A 155 3.56 29.69 -18.25
CA THR A 155 4.37 28.85 -19.14
C THR A 155 5.51 29.63 -19.81
N LEU A 156 5.28 30.89 -20.19
CA LEU A 156 6.34 31.76 -20.70
C LEU A 156 7.42 32.02 -19.65
N GLU A 157 7.04 32.19 -18.38
CA GLU A 157 8.00 32.34 -17.27
C GLU A 157 8.81 31.06 -17.04
N ILE A 158 8.16 29.89 -17.10
CA ILE A 158 8.83 28.60 -17.03
C ILE A 158 9.85 28.47 -18.17
N ASP A 159 9.46 28.80 -19.41
CA ASP A 159 10.35 28.76 -20.57
C ASP A 159 11.55 29.71 -20.40
N GLU A 160 11.35 30.89 -19.79
CA GLU A 160 12.45 31.80 -19.44
C GLU A 160 13.36 31.17 -18.39
N TRP A 161 12.82 30.56 -17.33
CA TRP A 161 13.62 29.89 -16.30
C TRP A 161 14.47 28.74 -16.86
N MET A 162 13.99 28.05 -17.90
CA MET A 162 14.76 27.01 -18.57
C MET A 162 16.03 27.52 -19.24
N THR A 163 16.10 28.82 -19.56
CA THR A 163 17.31 29.45 -20.11
C THR A 163 18.34 29.82 -19.04
N LEU A 164 17.95 29.84 -17.77
CA LEU A 164 18.81 30.17 -16.64
C LEU A 164 19.61 28.94 -16.16
N ASP A 165 20.72 29.19 -15.45
CA ASP A 165 21.42 28.14 -14.72
C ASP A 165 20.47 27.50 -13.69
N PRO A 166 20.48 26.16 -13.50
CA PRO A 166 19.61 25.50 -12.53
C PRO A 166 19.64 26.09 -11.11
N SER A 167 20.78 26.65 -10.69
CA SER A 167 20.94 27.28 -9.37
C SER A 167 20.28 28.66 -9.24
N GLU A 168 19.90 29.29 -10.35
CA GLU A 168 19.27 30.61 -10.40
C GLU A 168 17.74 30.54 -10.54
N ARG A 169 17.20 29.35 -10.80
CA ARG A 169 15.76 29.12 -10.98
C ARG A 169 15.03 29.15 -9.63
N PRO A 170 13.81 29.70 -9.56
CA PRO A 170 13.05 29.72 -8.31
C PRO A 170 12.53 28.35 -7.88
N VAL A 171 12.48 27.40 -8.82
CA VAL A 171 12.13 25.99 -8.58
C VAL A 171 13.01 25.08 -9.43
N THR A 172 13.28 23.87 -8.92
CA THR A 172 13.91 22.83 -9.75
C THR A 172 12.90 22.35 -10.78
N ILE A 173 13.20 22.61 -12.05
CA ILE A 173 12.33 22.31 -13.17
C ILE A 173 13.13 21.71 -14.33
N ALA A 174 12.55 20.72 -14.99
CA ALA A 174 13.13 20.03 -16.14
C ALA A 174 12.10 19.89 -17.26
N ASP A 175 12.58 20.04 -18.49
CA ASP A 175 11.79 19.86 -19.71
C ASP A 175 11.65 18.37 -20.02
N THR A 176 10.48 17.98 -20.51
CA THR A 176 10.15 16.62 -20.96
C THR A 176 9.46 16.69 -22.32
N HIS A 177 9.31 15.57 -23.01
CA HIS A 177 8.63 15.57 -24.32
C HIS A 177 7.16 16.06 -24.29
N TYR A 178 6.51 16.07 -23.12
CA TYR A 178 5.08 16.34 -22.99
C TYR A 178 4.77 17.58 -22.14
N GLY A 179 5.80 18.21 -21.54
CA GLY A 179 5.67 19.39 -20.68
C GLY A 179 6.74 19.41 -19.60
N TRP A 180 6.41 19.90 -18.39
CA TRP A 180 7.42 20.21 -17.37
C TRP A 180 7.34 19.32 -16.14
N LEU A 181 8.50 18.84 -15.68
CA LEU A 181 8.68 18.19 -14.39
C LEU A 181 9.19 19.21 -13.38
N VAL A 182 8.43 19.46 -12.32
CA VAL A 182 8.70 20.48 -11.30
C VAL A 182 8.80 19.85 -9.92
N SER A 183 9.82 20.20 -9.15
CA SER A 183 9.95 19.77 -7.75
C SER A 183 8.90 20.45 -6.87
N THR A 184 8.25 19.70 -5.97
CA THR A 184 7.28 20.23 -5.00
C THR A 184 7.92 20.70 -3.70
N LEU A 185 9.25 20.67 -3.60
CA LEU A 185 10.00 21.14 -2.44
C LEU A 185 9.53 22.55 -2.03
N PRO A 186 9.28 22.79 -0.73
CA PRO A 186 8.87 24.11 -0.26
C PRO A 186 9.95 25.15 -0.62
N PRO A 187 9.62 26.20 -1.39
CA PRO A 187 10.57 27.25 -1.71
C PRO A 187 10.87 28.10 -0.47
N THR A 188 12.04 28.74 -0.46
CA THR A 188 12.34 29.81 0.50
C THR A 188 11.41 31.01 0.29
N ALA A 189 11.33 31.92 1.26
CA ALA A 189 10.46 33.10 1.15
C ALA A 189 10.80 33.98 -0.08
N ASP A 190 12.09 34.09 -0.41
CA ASP A 190 12.57 34.83 -1.58
C ASP A 190 12.16 34.13 -2.89
N GLU A 191 12.33 32.82 -2.99
CA GLU A 191 11.91 32.03 -4.15
C GLU A 191 10.40 32.03 -4.32
N GLN A 192 9.65 31.91 -3.22
CA GLN A 192 8.18 31.89 -3.24
C GLN A 192 7.59 33.15 -3.86
N SER A 193 8.25 34.31 -3.70
CA SER A 193 7.83 35.58 -4.30
C SER A 193 8.02 35.63 -5.82
N LYS A 194 8.87 34.77 -6.38
CA LYS A 194 9.18 34.66 -7.81
C LYS A 194 8.33 33.60 -8.53
N ILE A 195 7.59 32.78 -7.79
CA ILE A 195 6.77 31.71 -8.36
C ILE A 195 5.36 32.25 -8.63
N PRO A 196 4.84 32.13 -9.87
CA PRO A 196 3.46 32.49 -10.19
C PRO A 196 2.45 31.77 -9.29
N ALA A 197 1.37 32.48 -8.97
CA ALA A 197 0.40 32.01 -7.98
C ALA A 197 -0.31 30.70 -8.40
N ASP A 198 -0.56 30.50 -9.69
CA ASP A 198 -1.16 29.29 -10.23
C ASP A 198 -0.21 28.08 -10.13
N LEU A 199 1.07 28.25 -10.48
CA LEU A 199 2.10 27.23 -10.29
C LEU A 199 2.29 26.92 -8.80
N ALA A 200 2.34 27.93 -7.94
CA ALA A 200 2.43 27.73 -6.49
C ALA A 200 1.24 26.93 -5.92
N ALA A 201 0.03 27.17 -6.43
CA ALA A 201 -1.16 26.41 -6.07
C ALA A 201 -1.07 24.94 -6.52
N ALA A 202 -0.63 24.69 -7.77
CA ALA A 202 -0.45 23.34 -8.29
C ALA A 202 0.63 22.56 -7.53
N LEU A 203 1.76 23.20 -7.20
CA LEU A 203 2.83 22.60 -6.39
C LEU A 203 2.37 22.28 -4.97
N THR A 204 1.58 23.17 -4.37
CA THR A 204 0.99 22.95 -3.03
C THR A 204 -0.01 21.80 -3.07
N PHE A 205 -0.87 21.75 -4.09
CA PHE A 205 -1.79 20.63 -4.27
C PHE A 205 -1.07 19.28 -4.40
N ALA A 206 -0.01 19.21 -5.21
CA ALA A 206 0.80 18.00 -5.34
C ALA A 206 1.45 17.60 -4.00
N ARG A 207 1.98 18.57 -3.25
CA ARG A 207 2.57 18.34 -1.91
C ARG A 207 1.54 17.80 -0.91
N ASP A 208 0.32 18.34 -0.91
CA ASP A 208 -0.77 17.91 -0.04
C ASP A 208 -1.22 16.47 -0.33
N LYS A 209 -0.91 15.94 -1.52
CA LYS A 209 -1.10 14.52 -1.89
C LYS A 209 0.11 13.64 -1.60
N GLY A 210 1.18 14.18 -1.02
CA GLY A 210 2.40 13.46 -0.70
C GLY A 210 3.31 13.22 -1.91
N CYS A 211 3.17 14.00 -2.99
CA CYS A 211 4.02 13.91 -4.17
C CYS A 211 5.25 14.82 -4.04
N ASN A 212 6.42 14.29 -4.44
CA ASN A 212 7.71 14.99 -4.47
C ASN A 212 7.91 15.80 -5.75
N TYR A 213 7.21 15.43 -6.81
CA TYR A 213 7.25 16.10 -8.10
C TYR A 213 5.85 16.31 -8.68
N LEU A 214 5.71 17.36 -9.48
CA LEU A 214 4.56 17.66 -10.32
C LEU A 214 5.01 17.56 -11.78
N ILE A 215 4.24 16.86 -12.61
CA ILE A 215 4.38 16.88 -14.06
C ILE A 215 3.20 17.67 -14.60
N LEU A 216 3.48 18.76 -15.31
CA LEU A 216 2.51 19.51 -16.09
C LEU A 216 2.58 19.00 -17.52
N ASP A 217 1.59 18.20 -17.92
CA ASP A 217 1.50 17.55 -19.23
C ASP A 217 0.23 18.03 -19.94
N ARG A 218 0.34 18.40 -21.21
CA ARG A 218 -0.81 18.86 -22.00
C ARG A 218 -1.94 17.83 -22.06
N ASP A 219 -1.59 16.55 -22.15
CA ASP A 219 -2.55 15.46 -22.37
C ASP A 219 -3.03 14.80 -21.08
N ALA A 220 -2.53 15.27 -19.92
CA ALA A 220 -2.95 14.76 -18.63
C ALA A 220 -4.32 15.28 -18.18
N GLY A 221 -4.93 14.55 -17.23
CA GLY A 221 -6.22 14.91 -16.65
C GLY A 221 -6.18 16.21 -15.83
N ALA A 222 -7.30 16.92 -15.83
CA ALA A 222 -7.52 18.09 -14.98
C ALA A 222 -8.26 17.72 -13.69
N THR A 223 -8.25 18.61 -12.71
CA THR A 223 -8.96 18.48 -11.42
C THR A 223 -9.75 19.74 -11.10
N ASP A 224 -10.96 19.58 -10.57
CA ASP A 224 -11.83 20.69 -10.16
C ASP A 224 -11.30 21.46 -8.93
N HIS A 225 -10.24 20.96 -8.28
CA HIS A 225 -9.62 21.57 -7.11
C HIS A 225 -8.63 22.70 -7.44
N LEU A 226 -8.26 22.86 -8.71
CA LEU A 226 -7.38 23.90 -9.19
C LEU A 226 -8.05 24.66 -10.34
N PRO A 227 -7.77 25.96 -10.52
CA PRO A 227 -8.19 26.68 -11.70
C PRO A 227 -7.69 26.00 -12.98
N CYS A 228 -8.49 26.02 -14.03
CA CYS A 228 -8.09 25.60 -15.36
C CYS A 228 -8.19 26.79 -16.31
N PHE A 229 -7.17 26.97 -17.14
CA PHE A 229 -7.04 28.04 -18.10
C PHE A 229 -7.10 27.47 -19.52
N GLU A 230 -7.83 28.15 -20.39
CA GLU A 230 -7.93 27.82 -21.81
C GLU A 230 -6.87 28.62 -22.58
N TRP A 231 -5.89 27.93 -23.17
CA TRP A 231 -4.87 28.52 -24.04
C TRP A 231 -4.25 27.48 -24.99
#